data_AF-A0A1Y2R354-F1
#
_entry.id   AF-A0A1Y2R354-F1
#
_cell.length_a   1.000
_cell.length_b   1.000
_cell.length_c   1.000
_cell.angle_alpha   90.00
_cell.angle_beta   90.00
_cell.angle_gamma   90.00
#
_symmetry.space_group_name_H-M   'P 1'
#
loop_
_entity.id
_entity.type
_entity.pdbx_description
1 polymer ?
#
loop_
_entity_poly.entity_id
_entity_poly.type
_entity_poly.pdbx_seq_one_letter_code
_entity_poly.pdbx_strand_id
1 'polypeptide(L)'
;MRAMRTPHHLCLIVLACLLAPPVWSQATLDGNWRATFATEGAEGREAMVELKGGTGTWTTYARSDKDKRDACVGRPLPLSITGDPAARLDLKLDASSAVAGCRDRKATLQRTDDKTLEGTFDNGRTIKLVRQ
;
A
#
# COMPACT_ATOMS: atom_id res chain seq x y z
N MET A 1 23.88 -67.56 38.96
CA MET A 1 24.23 -67.12 37.59
C MET A 1 23.44 -65.85 37.31
N ARG A 2 24.14 -64.74 37.02
CA ARG A 2 23.54 -63.43 36.69
C ARG A 2 22.92 -63.47 35.30
N ALA A 3 21.75 -62.86 35.13
CA ALA A 3 21.34 -62.28 33.85
C ALA A 3 20.55 -61.00 34.12
N MET A 4 21.22 -59.87 33.93
CA MET A 4 20.64 -58.53 33.82
C MET A 4 19.86 -58.43 32.50
N ARG A 5 18.68 -57.81 32.50
CA ARG A 5 18.17 -57.07 31.32
C ARG A 5 17.48 -55.79 31.77
N THR A 6 17.82 -54.76 31.02
CA THR A 6 17.77 -53.31 31.22
C THR A 6 16.37 -52.71 31.05
N PRO A 7 16.08 -51.56 31.71
CA PRO A 7 14.82 -50.84 31.58
C PRO A 7 14.76 -50.11 30.23
N HIS A 8 13.68 -50.33 29.48
CA HIS A 8 13.38 -49.54 28.28
C HIS A 8 12.74 -48.22 28.72
N HIS A 9 13.58 -47.21 28.92
CA HIS A 9 13.16 -45.82 28.98
C HIS A 9 12.59 -45.42 27.62
N LEU A 10 11.26 -45.49 27.51
CA LEU A 10 10.52 -44.96 26.37
C LEU A 10 10.57 -43.43 26.43
N CYS A 11 11.64 -42.86 25.86
CA CYS A 11 11.82 -41.43 25.68
C CYS A 11 10.80 -40.93 24.63
N LEU A 12 9.62 -40.50 25.10
CA LEU A 12 8.63 -39.78 24.30
C LEU A 12 9.20 -38.41 23.94
N ILE A 13 9.80 -38.29 22.76
CA ILE A 13 10.17 -37.02 22.15
C ILE A 13 8.87 -36.31 21.75
N VAL A 14 8.42 -35.38 22.59
CA VAL A 14 7.38 -34.41 22.26
C VAL A 14 7.97 -33.46 21.23
N LEU A 15 7.73 -33.75 19.95
CA LEU A 15 8.06 -32.87 18.84
C LEU A 15 7.07 -31.70 18.87
N ALA A 16 7.40 -30.67 19.66
CA ALA A 16 6.71 -29.39 19.65
C ALA A 16 6.95 -28.73 18.28
N CYS A 17 5.98 -28.88 17.37
CA CYS A 17 5.90 -28.06 16.16
C CYS A 17 5.86 -26.59 16.57
N LEU A 18 7.02 -25.93 16.44
CA LEU A 18 7.16 -24.48 16.43
C LEU A 18 6.31 -23.91 15.29
N LEU A 19 5.06 -23.59 15.59
CA LEU A 19 4.25 -22.68 14.76
C LEU A 19 4.85 -21.28 14.93
N ALA A 20 5.92 -21.00 14.19
CA ALA A 20 6.38 -19.63 14.02
C ALA A 20 5.23 -18.87 13.31
N PRO A 21 4.70 -17.77 13.88
CA PRO A 21 3.75 -16.96 13.15
C PRO A 21 4.41 -16.45 11.86
N PRO A 22 3.66 -16.31 10.76
CA PRO A 22 4.21 -15.69 9.57
C PRO A 22 4.70 -14.29 9.94
N VAL A 23 6.01 -14.10 9.88
CA VAL A 23 6.60 -12.75 9.92
C VAL A 23 6.24 -12.12 8.58
N TRP A 24 5.12 -11.42 8.55
CA TRP A 24 4.89 -10.42 7.51
C TRP A 24 5.97 -9.37 7.70
N SER A 25 7.02 -9.44 6.88
CA SER A 25 8.00 -8.36 6.79
C SER A 25 7.21 -7.07 6.61
N GLN A 26 7.55 -6.01 7.35
CA GLN A 26 6.99 -4.69 7.11
C GLN A 26 7.47 -4.24 5.72
N ALA A 27 6.78 -4.69 4.68
CA ALA A 27 7.20 -4.47 3.31
C ALA A 27 7.23 -2.96 3.10
N THR A 28 8.40 -2.46 2.72
CA THR A 28 8.58 -1.03 2.42
C THR A 28 7.53 -0.56 1.42
N LEU A 29 7.07 0.69 1.55
CA LEU A 29 6.16 1.30 0.58
C LEU A 29 6.89 1.79 -0.68
N ASP A 30 8.23 1.80 -0.66
CA ASP A 30 9.05 2.25 -1.78
C ASP A 30 8.75 1.45 -3.05
N GLY A 31 8.77 2.14 -4.19
CA GLY A 31 8.56 1.58 -5.51
C GLY A 31 7.43 2.24 -6.28
N ASN A 32 7.06 1.60 -7.39
CA ASN A 32 6.05 2.08 -8.30
C ASN A 32 4.71 1.41 -8.03
N TRP A 33 3.65 2.20 -8.10
CA TRP A 33 2.28 1.79 -7.84
C TRP A 33 1.37 2.35 -8.93
N ARG A 34 0.35 1.58 -9.28
CA ARG A 34 -0.77 2.06 -10.08
C ARG A 34 -1.93 2.35 -9.15
N ALA A 35 -2.37 3.59 -9.10
CA ALA A 35 -3.57 3.99 -8.39
C ALA A 35 -4.78 3.90 -9.32
N THR A 36 -5.89 3.35 -8.84
CA THR A 36 -7.23 3.43 -9.45
C THR A 36 -8.15 4.16 -8.48
N PHE A 37 -8.90 5.16 -8.95
CA PHE A 37 -9.71 6.00 -8.08
C PHE A 37 -10.95 6.59 -8.75
N ALA A 38 -11.97 6.93 -7.96
CA ALA A 38 -13.16 7.62 -8.46
C ALA A 38 -12.99 9.16 -8.42
N THR A 39 -13.57 9.84 -9.41
CA THR A 39 -13.64 11.31 -9.51
C THR A 39 -15.07 11.77 -9.78
N GLU A 40 -15.27 13.09 -9.76
CA GLU A 40 -16.58 13.69 -10.01
C GLU A 40 -16.95 13.49 -11.47
N GLY A 41 -17.95 12.65 -11.72
CA GLY A 41 -18.39 12.31 -13.08
C GLY A 41 -17.57 11.23 -13.79
N ALA A 42 -16.66 10.53 -13.09
CA ALA A 42 -15.92 9.43 -13.70
C ALA A 42 -15.39 8.42 -12.67
N GLU A 43 -15.77 7.17 -12.83
CA GLU A 43 -15.16 6.04 -12.12
C GLU A 43 -13.87 5.58 -12.83
N GLY A 44 -12.97 4.91 -12.09
CA GLY A 44 -11.79 4.23 -12.65
C GLY A 44 -10.72 5.14 -13.24
N ARG A 45 -10.43 6.30 -12.64
CA ARG A 45 -9.24 7.11 -13.01
C ARG A 45 -8.00 6.35 -12.62
N GLU A 46 -6.96 6.47 -13.42
CA GLU A 46 -5.68 5.83 -13.15
C GLU A 46 -4.59 6.87 -12.96
N ALA A 47 -3.64 6.57 -12.08
CA ALA A 47 -2.42 7.36 -11.90
C ALA A 47 -1.23 6.44 -11.62
N MET A 48 -0.04 6.93 -11.99
CA MET A 48 1.22 6.39 -11.50
C MET A 48 1.56 7.05 -10.16
N VAL A 49 1.99 6.24 -9.21
CA VAL A 49 2.50 6.68 -7.91
C VAL A 49 3.90 6.12 -7.74
N GLU A 50 4.88 6.99 -7.55
CA GLU A 50 6.27 6.61 -7.29
C GLU A 50 6.60 7.00 -5.86
N LEU A 51 7.08 6.06 -5.04
CA LEU A 51 7.35 6.26 -3.61
C LEU A 51 8.80 5.96 -3.26
N LYS A 52 9.38 6.79 -2.40
CA LYS A 52 10.68 6.60 -1.76
C LYS A 52 10.70 7.26 -0.38
N GLY A 53 10.94 6.46 0.67
CA GLY A 53 11.00 6.94 2.05
C GLY A 53 9.70 7.60 2.53
N GLY A 54 8.53 7.14 2.05
CA GLY A 54 7.23 7.73 2.39
C GLY A 54 6.90 9.04 1.67
N THR A 55 7.71 9.46 0.70
CA THR A 55 7.43 10.64 -0.16
C THR A 55 7.50 10.26 -1.62
N GLY A 56 6.93 11.08 -2.50
CA GLY A 56 6.96 10.77 -3.91
C GLY A 56 6.08 11.62 -4.80
N THR A 57 5.64 11.04 -5.90
CA THR A 57 4.88 11.72 -6.96
C THR A 57 3.60 10.97 -7.31
N TRP A 58 2.58 11.73 -7.68
CA TRP A 58 1.32 11.26 -8.25
C TRP A 58 1.19 11.82 -9.66
N THR A 59 1.06 10.96 -10.66
CA THR A 59 0.87 11.37 -12.05
C THR A 59 -0.41 10.76 -12.59
N THR A 60 -1.50 11.52 -12.63
CA THR A 60 -2.77 11.07 -13.20
C THR A 60 -2.61 10.86 -14.71
N TYR A 61 -3.01 9.68 -15.21
CA TYR A 61 -2.98 9.40 -16.63
C TYR A 61 -4.08 10.18 -17.34
N ALA A 62 -3.70 10.82 -18.45
CA ALA A 62 -4.62 11.51 -19.31
C ALA A 62 -5.58 10.51 -19.96
N ARG A 63 -6.87 10.79 -19.84
CA ARG A 63 -7.89 10.25 -20.72
C ARG A 63 -7.96 11.14 -21.95
N SER A 64 -8.44 10.59 -23.08
CA SER A 64 -8.71 11.38 -24.28
C SER A 64 -9.54 12.63 -23.95
N ASP A 65 -9.50 13.62 -24.83
CA ASP A 65 -10.37 14.82 -24.99
C ASP A 65 -10.78 15.64 -23.75
N LYS A 66 -11.27 15.02 -22.69
CA LYS A 66 -11.70 15.61 -21.42
C LYS A 66 -10.53 16.20 -20.60
N ASP A 67 -9.35 15.60 -20.67
CA ASP A 67 -8.23 16.00 -19.81
C ASP A 67 -7.24 16.97 -20.48
N LYS A 68 -7.42 17.27 -21.78
CA LYS A 68 -6.48 18.13 -22.54
C LYS A 68 -6.31 19.52 -21.93
N ARG A 69 -7.29 19.99 -21.16
CA ARG A 69 -7.29 21.31 -20.50
C ARG A 69 -7.06 21.23 -18.99
N ASP A 70 -6.96 20.04 -18.41
CA ASP A 70 -6.74 19.87 -16.99
C ASP A 70 -5.24 19.98 -16.69
N ALA A 71 -4.84 21.10 -16.10
CA ALA A 71 -3.45 21.37 -15.76
C ALA A 71 -2.86 20.38 -14.73
N CYS A 72 -3.70 19.63 -14.01
CA CYS A 72 -3.27 18.67 -12.99
C CYS A 72 -2.98 17.27 -13.55
N VAL A 73 -3.30 17.02 -14.82
CA VAL A 73 -3.18 15.70 -15.45
C VAL A 73 -1.88 15.58 -16.24
N GLY A 74 -1.27 14.39 -16.24
CA GLY A 74 -0.06 14.09 -17.02
C GLY A 74 1.23 14.68 -16.47
N ARG A 75 1.24 15.15 -15.22
CA ARG A 75 2.40 15.72 -14.55
C ARG A 75 2.59 15.16 -13.15
N PRO A 76 3.82 15.11 -12.64
CA PRO A 76 4.11 14.67 -11.28
C PRO A 76 3.65 15.72 -10.27
N LEU A 77 2.78 15.31 -9.36
CA LEU A 77 2.31 16.10 -8.24
C LEU A 77 2.88 15.54 -6.93
N PRO A 78 3.42 16.38 -6.02
CA PRO A 78 4.05 15.90 -4.79
C PRO A 78 3.06 15.16 -3.90
N LEU A 79 3.48 14.03 -3.33
CA LEU A 79 2.71 13.31 -2.32
C LEU A 79 3.59 12.82 -1.17
N SER A 80 2.95 12.57 -0.03
CA SER A 80 3.54 11.89 1.12
C SER A 80 2.59 10.83 1.67
N ILE A 81 3.14 9.79 2.26
CA ILE A 81 2.44 8.76 3.01
C ILE A 81 3.08 8.63 4.39
N THR A 82 2.27 8.76 5.42
CA THR A 82 2.67 8.58 6.82
C THR A 82 1.79 7.52 7.49
N GLY A 83 2.20 7.05 8.68
CA GLY A 83 1.44 6.08 9.47
C GLY A 83 2.09 4.71 9.55
N ASP A 84 1.32 3.75 10.07
CA ASP A 84 1.75 2.36 10.25
C ASP A 84 1.20 1.49 9.11
N PRO A 85 2.06 0.87 8.27
CA PRO A 85 1.64 -0.03 7.21
C PRO A 85 0.76 -1.20 7.67
N ALA A 86 0.83 -1.60 8.94
CA ALA A 86 0.03 -2.70 9.51
C ALA A 86 -1.34 -2.24 10.03
N ALA A 87 -1.60 -0.94 10.12
CA ALA A 87 -2.84 -0.42 10.71
C ALA A 87 -3.53 0.62 9.83
N ARG A 88 -2.86 1.74 9.56
CA ARG A 88 -3.44 2.88 8.84
C ARG A 88 -2.33 3.73 8.25
N LEU A 89 -2.48 4.04 6.97
CA LEU A 89 -1.62 4.96 6.24
C LEU A 89 -2.45 6.19 5.86
N ASP A 90 -1.88 7.37 6.02
CA ASP A 90 -2.48 8.63 5.57
C ASP A 90 -1.66 9.14 4.39
N LEU A 91 -2.31 9.22 3.23
CA LEU A 91 -1.77 9.80 2.00
C LEU A 91 -2.17 11.26 1.91
N LYS A 92 -1.20 12.12 1.61
CA LYS A 92 -1.41 13.54 1.32
C LYS A 92 -0.86 13.84 -0.07
N LEU A 93 -1.69 14.42 -0.92
CA LEU A 93 -1.33 14.93 -2.23
C LEU A 93 -1.29 16.46 -2.15
N ASP A 94 -0.11 17.05 -2.30
CA ASP A 94 0.16 18.48 -2.20
C ASP A 94 0.16 19.13 -3.61
N ALA A 95 -0.89 18.87 -4.39
CA ALA A 95 -0.96 19.27 -5.80
C ALA A 95 -0.88 20.80 -6.00
N SER A 96 -1.46 21.57 -5.09
CA SER A 96 -1.48 23.04 -5.16
C SER A 96 -0.09 23.66 -5.03
N SER A 97 0.85 22.95 -4.37
CA SER A 97 2.24 23.39 -4.21
C SER A 97 3.02 23.34 -5.51
N ALA A 98 2.64 22.43 -6.43
CA ALA A 98 3.30 22.26 -7.72
C ALA A 98 2.60 23.01 -8.85
N VAL A 99 1.26 23.10 -8.82
CA VAL A 99 0.48 23.73 -9.88
C VAL A 99 -0.68 24.52 -9.30
N ALA A 100 -0.68 25.83 -9.59
CA ALA A 100 -1.76 26.72 -9.21
C ALA A 100 -3.10 26.23 -9.77
N GLY A 101 -4.13 26.20 -8.92
CA GLY A 101 -5.47 25.73 -9.27
C GLY A 101 -5.69 24.23 -9.09
N CYS A 102 -4.64 23.42 -8.93
CA CYS A 102 -4.78 22.02 -8.53
C CYS A 102 -5.11 21.93 -7.03
N ARG A 103 -6.07 21.08 -6.69
CA ARG A 103 -6.53 20.93 -5.30
C ARG A 103 -5.76 19.82 -4.60
N ASP A 104 -5.33 20.09 -3.38
CA ASP A 104 -4.79 19.07 -2.50
C ASP A 104 -5.84 18.00 -2.18
N ARG A 105 -5.38 16.80 -1.86
CA ARG A 105 -6.22 15.66 -1.47
C ARG A 105 -5.60 14.94 -0.30
N LYS A 106 -6.46 14.36 0.53
CA LYS A 106 -6.04 13.41 1.56
C LYS A 106 -6.79 12.11 1.35
N ALA A 107 -6.12 10.99 1.60
CA ALA A 107 -6.74 9.68 1.65
C ALA A 107 -6.24 8.91 2.86
N THR A 108 -7.10 8.05 3.38
CA THR A 108 -6.70 7.03 4.34
C THR A 108 -6.69 5.69 3.65
N LEU A 109 -5.58 4.97 3.78
CA LEU A 109 -5.31 3.69 3.15
C LEU A 109 -5.02 2.62 4.22
N GLN A 110 -5.30 1.38 3.86
CA GLN A 110 -4.88 0.19 4.60
C GLN A 110 -4.25 -0.80 3.63
N ARG A 111 -3.27 -1.55 4.13
CA ARG A 111 -2.68 -2.64 3.39
C ARG A 111 -3.61 -3.85 3.44
N THR A 112 -4.07 -4.32 2.28
CA THR A 112 -4.91 -5.52 2.18
C THR A 112 -4.07 -6.76 1.88
N ASP A 113 -2.92 -6.58 1.22
CA ASP A 113 -1.89 -7.58 0.99
C ASP A 113 -0.54 -6.89 0.68
N ASP A 114 0.53 -7.66 0.45
CA ASP A 114 1.89 -7.13 0.23
C ASP A 114 2.03 -6.18 -0.98
N LYS A 115 1.07 -6.21 -1.91
CA LYS A 115 1.08 -5.46 -3.17
C LYS A 115 -0.12 -4.54 -3.33
N THR A 116 -1.04 -4.50 -2.36
CA THR A 116 -2.29 -3.76 -2.49
C THR A 116 -2.54 -2.88 -1.28
N LEU A 117 -2.85 -1.61 -1.54
CA LEU A 117 -3.39 -0.66 -0.58
C LEU A 117 -4.79 -0.25 -1.04
N GLU A 118 -5.75 -0.20 -0.13
CA GLU A 118 -7.11 0.23 -0.42
C GLU A 118 -7.59 1.26 0.61
N GLY A 119 -8.48 2.14 0.20
CA GLY A 119 -8.97 3.18 1.09
C GLY A 119 -9.90 4.19 0.45
N THR A 120 -9.99 5.35 1.09
CA THR A 120 -10.90 6.43 0.68
C THR A 120 -10.23 7.79 0.79
N PHE A 121 -10.54 8.66 -0.17
CA PHE A 121 -10.26 10.08 -0.07
C PHE A 121 -11.15 10.75 0.98
N ASP A 122 -10.76 11.96 1.40
CA ASP A 122 -11.52 12.84 2.29
C ASP A 122 -12.95 13.14 1.84
N ASN A 123 -13.23 13.04 0.54
CA ASN A 123 -14.57 13.17 -0.05
C ASN A 123 -15.36 11.84 -0.13
N GLY A 124 -14.87 10.77 0.51
CA GLY A 124 -15.50 9.44 0.54
C GLY A 124 -15.30 8.59 -0.71
N ARG A 125 -14.61 9.09 -1.75
CA ARG A 125 -14.36 8.32 -2.98
C ARG A 125 -13.27 7.28 -2.75
N THR A 126 -13.46 6.10 -3.34
CA THR A 126 -12.53 4.98 -3.18
C THR A 126 -11.24 5.19 -3.96
N ILE A 127 -10.18 4.60 -3.43
CA ILE A 127 -8.85 4.53 -4.03
C ILE A 127 -8.24 3.16 -3.77
N LYS A 128 -7.56 2.61 -4.77
CA LYS A 128 -6.79 1.38 -4.69
C LYS A 128 -5.42 1.60 -5.33
N LEU A 129 -4.34 1.25 -4.65
CA LEU A 129 -2.99 1.22 -5.20
C LEU A 129 -2.55 -0.23 -5.33
N VAL A 130 -2.07 -0.60 -6.52
CA VAL A 130 -1.48 -1.91 -6.80
C VAL A 130 -0.03 -1.73 -7.21
N ARG A 131 0.89 -2.42 -6.54
CA ARG A 131 2.32 -2.39 -6.84
C ARG A 131 2.57 -2.85 -8.28
N GLN A 132 3.47 -2.17 -9.00
CA GLN A 132 3.91 -2.55 -10.35
C GLN A 132 5.19 -3.37 -10.32
#